data_AF-K2AYG0-F1
#
_entry.id   AF-K2AYG0-F1
#
_cell.length_a   1.000
_cell.length_b   1.000
_cell.length_c   1.000
_cell.angle_alpha   90.00
_cell.angle_beta   90.00
_cell.angle_gamma   90.00
#
_symmetry.space_group_name_H-M   'P 1'
#
loop_
_entity.id
_entity.type
_entity.pdbx_description
1 polymer ?
#
loop_
_entity_poly.entity_id
_entity_poly.type
_entity_poly.pdbx_seq_one_letter_code
_entity_poly.pdbx_strand_id
1 'polypeptide(L)'
;MRSQSLPVSGPSAAVAQISSQRRLLSQVEPMRLISSAVAFGLMALFVPPWLAMAAMGLDLLCEGIAFSLMRGLDPAQSRWRYRLVLGLVFLMELAYTVPCLMIWQQHLPFAKALAVGLVSMTLFQLTTVRAIHLPFGMAGWLAVAATTLLGNGWYWLSHDDLAGFTVSTLGVIGAIIYTLGAMRSNHALHLEISRRGDEADAGNRAKGLFLAQMSHELRTPLNAILGMGEAELASTDDPGTKDRMQTLVASARGLALMLDDILEMSGLDETGLPIRPVTSA
;
A
#
# COMPACT_ATOMS: atom_id res chain seq x y z
N MET A 1 22.58 -32.09 -12.79
CA MET A 1 21.38 -31.34 -12.39
C MET A 1 21.59 -30.77 -10.99
N ARG A 2 22.07 -29.53 -10.86
CA ARG A 2 22.15 -28.82 -9.58
C ARG A 2 20.92 -27.91 -9.51
N SER A 3 19.97 -28.24 -8.65
CA SER A 3 18.91 -27.33 -8.24
C SER A 3 19.54 -26.19 -7.44
N GLN A 4 19.91 -25.10 -8.12
CA GLN A 4 20.11 -23.82 -7.44
C GLN A 4 18.74 -23.35 -6.96
N SER A 5 18.43 -23.61 -5.70
CA SER A 5 17.36 -22.91 -4.99
C SER A 5 17.77 -21.44 -4.89
N LEU A 6 17.19 -20.60 -5.74
CA LEU A 6 17.23 -19.15 -5.59
C LEU A 6 16.72 -18.81 -4.18
N PRO A 7 17.41 -17.97 -3.40
CA PRO A 7 16.89 -17.51 -2.13
C PRO A 7 15.77 -16.51 -2.41
N VAL A 8 14.54 -17.01 -2.53
CA VAL A 8 13.34 -16.17 -2.52
C VAL A 8 13.07 -15.78 -1.07
N SER A 9 13.91 -14.93 -0.50
CA SER A 9 13.55 -14.19 0.71
C SER A 9 13.13 -12.80 0.29
N GLY A 10 11.98 -12.71 -0.38
CA GLY A 10 11.25 -11.45 -0.48
C GLY A 10 11.00 -10.90 0.92
N PRO A 11 10.83 -9.57 1.09
CA PRO A 11 10.48 -9.00 2.37
C PRO A 11 9.26 -9.73 2.95
N SER A 12 9.28 -10.05 4.25
CA SER A 12 8.13 -10.66 4.91
C SER A 12 6.88 -9.82 4.66
N ALA A 13 5.70 -10.43 4.64
CA ALA A 13 4.44 -9.72 4.40
C ALA A 13 4.29 -8.46 5.29
N ALA A 14 4.77 -8.53 6.54
CA ALA A 14 4.80 -7.39 7.45
C ALA A 14 5.73 -6.25 6.99
N VAL A 15 6.93 -6.56 6.47
CA VAL A 15 7.85 -5.56 5.91
C VAL A 15 7.23 -4.87 4.70
N ALA A 16 6.61 -5.65 3.80
CA ALA A 16 5.92 -5.11 2.63
C ALA A 16 4.77 -4.17 3.05
N GLN A 17 3.93 -4.58 4.00
CA GLN A 17 2.86 -3.74 4.56
C GLN A 17 3.39 -2.44 5.17
N ILE A 18 4.42 -2.51 6.01
CA ILE A 18 4.99 -1.31 6.67
C ILE A 18 5.57 -0.36 5.63
N SER A 19 6.22 -0.89 4.59
CA SER A 19 6.76 -0.08 3.49
C SER A 19 5.65 0.60 2.68
N SER A 20 4.55 -0.11 2.40
CA SER A 20 3.36 0.41 1.72
C SER A 20 2.68 1.48 2.56
N GLN A 21 2.50 1.24 3.86
CA GLN A 21 1.94 2.22 4.78
C GLN A 21 2.79 3.50 4.83
N ARG A 22 4.11 3.37 4.91
CA ARG A 22 5.02 4.52 4.89
C ARG A 22 4.91 5.31 3.59
N ARG A 23 4.77 4.63 2.45
CA ARG A 23 4.56 5.28 1.14
C ARG A 23 3.25 6.04 1.11
N LEU A 24 2.16 5.43 1.58
CA LEU A 24 0.87 6.11 1.68
C LEU A 24 0.97 7.35 2.58
N LEU A 25 1.58 7.22 3.76
CA LEU A 25 1.78 8.33 4.70
C LEU A 25 2.50 9.52 4.04
N SER A 26 3.52 9.27 3.21
CA SER A 26 4.22 10.35 2.49
C SER A 26 3.38 11.02 1.40
N GLN A 27 2.42 10.30 0.79
CA GLN A 27 1.54 10.89 -0.23
C GLN A 27 0.48 11.79 0.40
N VAL A 28 -0.02 11.43 1.58
CA VAL A 28 -1.07 12.19 2.28
C VAL A 28 -0.52 13.22 3.28
N GLU A 29 0.81 13.30 3.43
CA GLU A 29 1.48 14.19 4.40
C GLU A 29 1.03 15.66 4.30
N PRO A 30 0.98 16.30 3.11
CA PRO A 30 0.57 17.71 3.02
C PRO A 30 -0.86 17.94 3.53
N MET A 31 -1.78 17.04 3.15
CA MET A 31 -3.17 17.12 3.58
C MET A 31 -3.30 16.93 5.09
N ARG A 32 -2.53 16.01 5.67
CA ARG A 32 -2.53 15.73 7.12
C ARG A 32 -1.93 16.87 7.94
N LEU A 33 -0.88 17.52 7.45
CA LEU A 33 -0.31 18.70 8.12
C LEU A 33 -1.31 19.86 8.15
N ILE A 34 -1.97 20.13 7.03
CA ILE A 34 -2.99 21.18 6.94
C ILE A 34 -4.16 20.86 7.88
N SER A 35 -4.70 19.64 7.81
CA SER A 35 -5.84 19.25 8.63
C SER A 35 -5.53 19.23 10.12
N SER A 36 -4.33 18.81 10.51
CA SER A 36 -3.87 18.83 11.91
C SER A 36 -3.67 20.27 12.41
N ALA A 37 -3.07 21.15 11.60
CA ALA A 37 -2.92 22.55 11.96
C ALA A 37 -4.28 23.24 12.16
N VAL A 38 -5.26 22.96 11.29
CA VAL A 38 -6.64 23.45 11.45
C VAL A 38 -7.28 22.88 12.72
N ALA A 39 -7.15 21.57 12.96
CA ALA A 39 -7.70 20.91 14.14
C ALA A 39 -7.14 21.52 15.44
N PHE A 40 -5.82 21.64 15.57
CA PHE A 40 -5.20 22.24 16.76
C PHE A 40 -5.51 23.74 16.88
N GLY A 41 -5.65 24.46 15.76
CA GLY A 41 -6.12 25.84 15.76
C GLY A 41 -7.55 25.98 16.32
N LEU A 42 -8.45 25.08 15.95
CA LEU A 42 -9.80 25.02 16.52
C LEU A 42 -9.77 24.64 18.00
N MET A 43 -8.93 23.69 18.40
CA MET A 43 -8.78 23.28 19.80
C MET A 43 -8.33 24.47 20.67
N ALA A 44 -7.39 25.30 20.18
CA ALA A 44 -6.87 26.47 20.89
C ALA A 44 -7.93 27.54 21.22
N LEU A 45 -9.12 27.48 20.61
CA LEU A 45 -10.25 28.34 20.97
C LEU A 45 -10.96 27.92 22.28
N PHE A 46 -10.74 26.68 22.73
CA PHE A 46 -11.46 26.06 23.86
C PHE A 46 -10.53 25.61 24.99
N VAL A 47 -9.28 25.30 24.67
CA VAL A 47 -8.24 24.95 25.65
C VAL A 47 -7.16 26.04 25.68
N PRO A 48 -6.37 26.16 26.76
CA PRO A 48 -5.29 27.13 26.82
C PRO A 48 -4.37 27.02 25.59
N PRO A 49 -4.07 28.13 24.87
CA PRO A 49 -3.31 28.07 23.62
C PRO A 49 -1.94 27.39 23.74
N TRP A 50 -1.25 27.57 24.86
CA TRP A 50 0.03 26.92 25.12
C TRP A 50 -0.09 25.38 25.17
N LEU A 51 -1.23 24.87 25.66
CA LEU A 51 -1.50 23.44 25.76
C LEU A 51 -1.79 22.85 24.38
N ALA A 52 -2.61 23.54 23.58
CA ALA A 52 -2.86 23.14 22.19
C ALA A 52 -1.55 23.12 21.37
N MET A 53 -0.70 24.13 21.55
CA MET A 53 0.62 24.20 20.91
C MET A 53 1.55 23.07 21.38
N ALA A 54 1.57 22.77 22.68
CA ALA A 54 2.38 21.67 23.21
C ALA A 54 1.91 20.31 22.70
N ALA A 55 0.59 20.09 22.64
CA ALA A 55 -0.02 18.88 22.10
C ALA A 55 0.30 18.72 20.61
N MET A 56 0.16 19.79 19.81
CA MET A 56 0.55 19.80 18.40
C MET A 56 2.04 19.52 18.20
N GLY A 57 2.91 20.12 19.03
CA GLY A 57 4.35 19.86 18.97
C GLY A 57 4.69 18.41 19.28
N LEU A 58 4.04 17.81 20.28
CA LEU A 58 4.20 16.40 20.63
C LEU A 58 3.70 15.47 19.52
N ASP A 59 2.54 15.77 18.94
CA ASP A 59 1.93 15.04 17.82
C ASP A 59 2.90 15.00 16.61
N LEU A 60 3.36 16.16 16.16
CA LEU A 60 4.31 16.29 15.04
C LEU A 60 5.65 15.61 15.32
N LEU A 61 6.16 15.74 16.56
CA LEU A 61 7.41 15.10 16.96
C LEU A 61 7.29 13.57 16.93
N CYS A 62 6.22 13.03 17.54
CA CYS A 62 5.97 11.59 17.55
C CYS A 62 5.79 11.05 16.14
N GLU A 63 5.06 11.78 15.29
CA GLU A 63 4.88 11.44 13.88
C GLU A 63 6.21 11.40 13.13
N GLY A 64 7.02 12.46 13.22
CA GLY A 64 8.30 12.53 12.52
C GLY A 64 9.26 11.42 12.93
N ILE A 65 9.35 11.13 14.24
CA ILE A 65 10.18 10.02 14.75
C ILE A 65 9.63 8.68 14.27
N ALA A 66 8.32 8.44 14.38
CA ALA A 66 7.70 7.19 13.95
C ALA A 66 7.91 6.95 12.45
N PHE A 67 7.71 7.98 11.62
CA PHE A 67 7.89 7.91 10.17
C PHE A 67 9.34 7.60 9.77
N SER A 68 10.30 8.20 10.49
CA SER A 68 11.72 7.90 10.32
C SER A 68 12.05 6.45 10.70
N LEU A 69 11.56 5.99 11.85
CA LEU A 69 11.80 4.64 12.36
C LEU A 69 11.16 3.54 11.51
N MET A 70 10.07 3.82 10.79
CA MET A 70 9.44 2.89 9.84
C MET A 70 10.32 2.59 8.61
N ARG A 71 11.35 3.39 8.32
CA ARG A 71 12.24 3.16 7.16
C ARG A 71 13.01 1.84 7.33
N GLY A 72 12.79 0.91 6.41
CA GLY A 72 13.44 -0.41 6.42
C GLY A 72 13.16 -1.21 7.69
N LEU A 73 12.01 -0.99 8.33
CA LEU A 73 11.67 -1.66 9.58
C LEU A 73 11.25 -3.11 9.30
N ASP A 74 12.02 -4.05 9.86
CA ASP A 74 11.64 -5.45 9.96
C ASP A 74 11.25 -5.78 11.41
N PRO A 75 9.96 -6.09 11.69
CA PRO A 75 9.51 -6.45 13.03
C PRO A 75 10.21 -7.68 13.62
N ALA A 76 10.64 -8.63 12.79
CA ALA A 76 11.31 -9.85 13.24
C ALA A 76 12.73 -9.56 13.72
N GLN A 77 13.45 -8.69 13.00
CA GLN A 77 14.85 -8.34 13.30
C GLN A 77 14.96 -7.26 14.39
N SER A 78 14.07 -6.27 14.39
CA SER A 78 14.16 -5.08 15.25
C SER A 78 12.92 -4.89 16.12
N ARG A 79 12.68 -5.83 17.05
CA ARG A 79 11.51 -5.79 17.96
C ARG A 79 11.40 -4.51 18.78
N TRP A 80 12.52 -3.93 19.21
CA TRP A 80 12.52 -2.68 19.98
C TRP A 80 12.06 -1.48 19.14
N ARG A 81 12.57 -1.35 17.90
CA ARG A 81 12.13 -0.29 16.96
C ARG A 81 10.65 -0.42 16.67
N TYR A 82 10.19 -1.65 16.45
CA TYR A 82 8.80 -1.94 16.20
C TYR A 82 7.89 -1.53 17.36
N ARG A 83 8.24 -1.92 18.60
CA ARG A 83 7.51 -1.50 19.82
C ARG A 83 7.56 0.01 20.04
N LEU A 84 8.69 0.66 19.75
CA LEU A 84 8.82 2.10 19.84
C LEU A 84 7.88 2.81 18.86
N VAL A 85 7.79 2.35 17.61
CA VAL A 85 6.84 2.89 16.64
C VAL A 85 5.40 2.73 17.13
N LEU A 86 5.03 1.56 17.66
CA LEU A 86 3.69 1.35 18.24
C LEU A 86 3.41 2.34 19.38
N GLY A 87 4.38 2.53 20.28
CA GLY A 87 4.26 3.49 21.39
C GLY A 87 4.14 4.94 20.91
N LEU A 88 4.92 5.33 19.90
CA LEU A 88 4.85 6.67 19.33
C LEU A 88 3.51 6.93 18.62
N VAL A 89 2.97 5.94 17.91
CA VAL A 89 1.63 6.06 17.30
C VAL A 89 0.54 6.20 18.36
N PHE A 90 0.63 5.42 19.45
CA PHE A 90 -0.28 5.55 20.58
C PHE A 90 -0.18 6.95 21.22
N LEU A 91 1.04 7.43 21.47
CA LEU A 91 1.30 8.73 22.10
C LEU A 91 0.85 9.90 21.22
N MET A 92 1.06 9.81 19.91
CA MET A 92 0.59 10.78 18.92
C MET A 92 -0.93 10.94 18.99
N GLU A 93 -1.68 9.83 18.93
CA GLU A 93 -3.14 9.89 19.04
C GLU A 93 -3.61 10.39 20.40
N LEU A 94 -2.90 10.06 21.49
CA LEU A 94 -3.19 10.60 22.82
C LEU A 94 -2.95 12.13 22.87
N ALA A 95 -1.87 12.63 22.26
CA ALA A 95 -1.60 14.05 22.16
C ALA A 95 -2.72 14.79 21.42
N TYR A 96 -3.30 14.16 20.39
CA TYR A 96 -4.44 14.71 19.66
C TYR A 96 -5.76 14.64 20.44
N THR A 97 -6.07 13.53 21.11
CA THR A 97 -7.39 13.33 21.74
C THR A 97 -7.52 13.89 23.15
N VAL A 98 -6.42 14.12 23.88
CA VAL A 98 -6.48 14.75 25.21
C VAL A 98 -7.08 16.16 25.15
N PRO A 99 -6.69 17.06 24.22
CA PRO A 99 -7.40 18.32 24.00
C PRO A 99 -8.89 18.12 23.69
N CYS A 100 -9.26 17.14 22.86
CA CYS A 100 -10.67 16.83 22.59
C CYS A 100 -11.44 16.46 23.87
N LEU A 101 -10.83 15.67 24.75
CA LEU A 101 -11.40 15.34 26.06
C LEU A 101 -11.61 16.58 26.92
N MET A 102 -10.67 17.53 26.92
CA MET A 102 -10.82 18.78 27.66
C MET A 102 -11.92 19.66 27.09
N ILE A 103 -12.04 19.72 25.76
CA ILE A 103 -13.16 20.40 25.08
C ILE A 103 -14.48 19.75 25.49
N TRP A 104 -14.54 18.43 25.54
CA TRP A 104 -15.74 17.70 25.96
C TRP A 104 -16.22 18.08 27.37
N GLN A 105 -15.30 18.42 28.28
CA GLN A 105 -15.64 18.86 29.63
C GLN A 105 -16.30 20.25 29.69
N GLN A 106 -16.23 21.03 28.62
CA GLN A 106 -16.80 22.38 28.60
C GLN A 106 -18.33 22.35 28.51
N HIS A 107 -18.97 23.29 29.20
CA HIS A 107 -20.43 23.44 29.18
C HIS A 107 -20.97 24.15 27.93
N LEU A 108 -20.09 24.63 27.05
CA LEU A 108 -20.48 25.35 25.84
C LEU A 108 -21.31 24.45 24.91
N PRO A 109 -22.39 24.97 24.29
CA PRO A 109 -23.32 24.16 23.50
C PRO A 109 -22.66 23.49 22.29
N PHE A 110 -21.62 24.09 21.72
CA PHE A 110 -20.90 23.58 20.55
C PHE A 110 -19.65 22.75 20.88
N ALA A 111 -19.19 22.74 22.14
CA ALA A 111 -17.94 22.06 22.50
C ALA A 111 -18.02 20.54 22.31
N LYS A 112 -19.15 19.92 22.70
CA LYS A 112 -19.37 18.48 22.51
C LYS A 112 -19.39 18.09 21.04
N ALA A 113 -20.06 18.89 20.19
CA ALA A 113 -20.11 18.67 18.75
C ALA A 113 -18.72 18.77 18.11
N LEU A 114 -17.92 19.76 18.52
CA LEU A 114 -16.55 19.92 18.05
C LEU A 114 -15.66 18.74 18.48
N ALA A 115 -15.70 18.34 19.75
CA ALA A 115 -14.93 17.22 20.27
C ALA A 115 -15.25 15.92 19.53
N VAL A 116 -16.54 15.64 19.29
CA VAL A 116 -16.97 14.47 18.50
C VAL A 116 -16.46 14.57 17.06
N GLY A 117 -16.59 15.73 16.41
CA GLY A 117 -16.09 15.93 15.04
C GLY A 117 -14.58 15.68 14.92
N LEU A 118 -13.80 16.19 15.86
CA LEU A 118 -12.34 16.00 15.90
C LEU A 118 -11.96 14.54 16.17
N VAL A 119 -12.67 13.85 17.08
CA VAL A 119 -12.47 12.41 17.34
C VAL A 119 -12.88 11.55 16.13
N SER A 120 -14.00 11.86 15.48
CA SER A 120 -14.43 11.18 14.25
C SER A 120 -13.40 11.35 13.13
N MET A 121 -12.80 12.53 13.01
CA MET A 121 -11.74 12.79 12.03
C MET A 121 -10.51 11.88 12.25
N THR A 122 -10.00 11.75 13.48
CA THR A 122 -8.87 10.83 13.73
C THR A 122 -9.26 9.37 13.47
N LEU A 123 -10.46 8.93 13.89
CA LEU A 123 -10.93 7.57 13.62
C LEU A 123 -11.03 7.28 12.11
N PHE A 124 -11.46 8.25 11.31
CA PHE A 124 -11.46 8.15 9.86
C PHE A 124 -10.04 8.02 9.29
N GLN A 125 -9.10 8.81 9.79
CA GLN A 125 -7.69 8.72 9.38
C GLN A 125 -7.06 7.37 9.76
N LEU A 126 -7.33 6.86 10.96
CA LEU A 126 -6.83 5.57 11.43
C LEU A 126 -7.37 4.41 10.58
N THR A 127 -8.66 4.44 10.25
CA THR A 127 -9.32 3.40 9.44
C THR A 127 -8.92 3.43 7.97
N THR A 128 -8.55 4.59 7.41
CA THR A 128 -8.18 4.73 5.99
C THR A 128 -6.68 4.60 5.73
N VAL A 129 -5.84 5.25 6.55
CA VAL A 129 -4.39 5.37 6.29
C VAL A 129 -3.56 4.38 7.10
N ARG A 130 -3.92 4.15 8.37
CA ARG A 130 -3.15 3.27 9.28
C ARG A 130 -3.67 1.84 9.35
N ALA A 131 -4.62 1.47 8.49
CA ALA A 131 -5.16 0.11 8.41
C ALA A 131 -4.30 -0.87 7.59
N ILE A 132 -3.32 -0.38 6.80
CA ILE A 132 -2.46 -1.25 5.97
C ILE A 132 -1.66 -2.22 6.85
N HIS A 133 -0.96 -1.73 7.87
CA HIS A 133 -0.35 -2.56 8.90
C HIS A 133 -1.18 -2.47 10.18
N LEU A 134 -2.11 -3.43 10.34
CA LEU A 134 -3.15 -3.42 11.36
C LEU A 134 -2.67 -3.07 12.79
N PRO A 135 -1.51 -3.56 13.29
CA PRO A 135 -1.01 -3.19 14.62
C PRO A 135 -0.81 -1.68 14.83
N PHE A 136 -0.39 -0.93 13.79
CA PHE A 136 -0.26 0.53 13.89
C PHE A 136 -1.62 1.21 14.01
N GLY A 137 -2.60 0.78 13.21
CA GLY A 137 -3.98 1.25 13.33
C GLY A 137 -4.59 0.94 14.69
N MET A 138 -4.41 -0.28 15.20
CA MET A 138 -4.93 -0.70 16.51
C MET A 138 -4.31 0.07 17.68
N ALA A 139 -3.01 0.36 17.63
CA ALA A 139 -2.35 1.15 18.67
C ALA A 139 -2.96 2.56 18.76
N GLY A 140 -3.12 3.23 17.62
CA GLY A 140 -3.76 4.55 17.60
C GLY A 140 -5.24 4.49 18.01
N TRP A 141 -5.98 3.52 17.49
CA TRP A 141 -7.39 3.33 17.82
C TRP A 141 -7.62 3.08 19.31
N LEU A 142 -6.72 2.33 19.98
CA LEU A 142 -6.80 2.08 21.41
C LEU A 142 -6.65 3.37 22.22
N ALA A 143 -5.74 4.27 21.83
CA ALA A 143 -5.59 5.57 22.47
C ALA A 143 -6.87 6.40 22.34
N VAL A 144 -7.45 6.47 21.13
CA VAL A 144 -8.69 7.20 20.87
C VAL A 144 -9.87 6.60 21.67
N ALA A 145 -10.04 5.28 21.64
CA ALA A 145 -11.11 4.60 22.37
C ALA A 145 -11.00 4.81 23.89
N ALA A 146 -9.79 4.67 24.45
CA ALA A 146 -9.55 4.87 25.87
C ALA A 146 -9.85 6.31 26.30
N THR A 147 -9.28 7.29 25.60
CA THR A 147 -9.53 8.72 25.90
C THR A 147 -11.00 9.09 25.75
N THR A 148 -11.69 8.60 24.74
CA THR A 148 -13.13 8.89 24.54
C THR A 148 -13.99 8.31 25.66
N LEU A 149 -13.77 7.05 26.05
CA LEU A 149 -14.51 6.40 27.13
C LEU A 149 -14.24 7.07 28.48
N LEU A 150 -12.97 7.38 28.78
CA LEU A 150 -12.58 8.07 30.01
C LEU A 150 -13.19 9.48 30.07
N GLY A 151 -13.10 10.25 29.00
CA GLY A 151 -13.65 11.61 28.95
C GLY A 151 -15.17 11.64 29.06
N ASN A 152 -15.84 10.71 28.37
CA ASN A 152 -17.29 10.56 28.43
C ASN A 152 -17.75 10.16 29.84
N GLY A 153 -17.12 9.13 30.42
CA GLY A 153 -17.43 8.66 31.76
C GLY A 153 -17.17 9.73 32.82
N TRP A 154 -16.02 10.39 32.77
CA TRP A 154 -15.67 11.47 33.70
C TRP A 154 -16.73 12.57 33.70
N TYR A 155 -17.11 13.08 32.52
CA TYR A 155 -18.07 14.17 32.43
C TYR A 155 -19.43 13.79 33.00
N TRP A 156 -20.05 12.70 32.56
CA TRP A 156 -21.43 12.43 32.96
C TRP A 156 -21.53 11.95 34.41
N LEU A 157 -20.55 11.16 34.88
CA LEU A 157 -20.52 10.71 36.26
C LEU A 157 -20.25 11.86 37.25
N SER A 158 -19.47 12.87 36.86
CA SER A 158 -19.25 14.04 37.72
C SER A 158 -20.46 14.98 37.80
N HIS A 159 -21.45 14.81 36.92
CA HIS A 159 -22.68 15.63 36.85
C HIS A 159 -23.92 14.86 37.30
N ASP A 160 -23.76 13.63 37.80
CA ASP A 160 -24.84 12.74 38.24
C ASP A 160 -25.94 12.50 37.17
N ASP A 161 -25.61 12.62 35.88
CA ASP A 161 -26.54 12.42 34.77
C ASP A 161 -26.34 11.04 34.12
N LEU A 162 -27.06 10.07 34.68
CA LEU A 162 -27.02 8.67 34.23
C LEU A 162 -27.63 8.49 32.82
N ALA A 163 -28.60 9.32 32.44
CA ALA A 163 -29.23 9.22 31.12
C ALA A 163 -28.25 9.67 30.03
N GLY A 164 -27.61 10.82 30.24
CA GLY A 164 -26.54 11.34 29.38
C GLY A 164 -25.38 10.35 29.29
N PHE A 165 -24.94 9.79 30.41
CA PHE A 165 -23.90 8.74 30.44
C PHE A 165 -24.28 7.53 29.59
N THR A 166 -25.49 7.00 29.76
CA THR A 166 -25.93 5.77 29.09
C THR A 166 -26.03 5.97 27.58
N VAL A 167 -26.72 7.02 27.13
CA VAL A 167 -26.91 7.29 25.70
C VAL A 167 -25.58 7.55 24.99
N SER A 168 -24.73 8.41 25.57
CA SER A 168 -23.43 8.73 25.00
C SER A 168 -22.49 7.52 24.99
N THR A 169 -22.47 6.72 26.06
CA THR A 169 -21.63 5.51 26.14
C THR A 169 -22.06 4.46 25.12
N LEU A 170 -23.36 4.25 24.92
CA LEU A 170 -23.85 3.38 23.85
C LEU A 170 -23.43 3.87 22.46
N GLY A 171 -23.51 5.19 22.23
CA GLY A 171 -23.00 5.81 21.00
C GLY A 171 -21.50 5.59 20.79
N VAL A 172 -20.69 5.79 21.83
CA VAL A 172 -19.23 5.56 21.80
C VAL A 172 -18.92 4.09 21.55
N ILE A 173 -19.59 3.16 22.22
CA ILE A 173 -19.42 1.72 21.99
C ILE A 173 -19.78 1.34 20.55
N GLY A 174 -20.89 1.87 20.03
CA GLY A 174 -21.29 1.66 18.64
C GLY A 174 -20.23 2.16 17.66
N ALA A 175 -19.69 3.37 17.88
CA ALA A 175 -18.62 3.94 17.06
C ALA A 175 -17.32 3.13 17.14
N ILE A 176 -16.94 2.64 18.33
CA ILE A 176 -15.80 1.76 18.57
C ILE A 176 -15.96 0.45 17.78
N ILE A 177 -17.11 -0.21 17.88
CA ILE A 177 -17.39 -1.46 17.16
C ILE A 177 -17.34 -1.22 15.64
N TYR A 178 -18.00 -0.17 15.16
CA TYR A 178 -18.05 0.16 13.75
C TYR A 178 -16.66 0.47 13.18
N THR A 179 -15.88 1.33 13.84
CA THR A 179 -14.54 1.73 13.37
C THR A 179 -13.54 0.59 13.44
N LEU A 180 -13.62 -0.29 14.44
CA LEU A 180 -12.79 -1.50 14.50
C LEU A 180 -13.14 -2.47 13.36
N GLY A 181 -14.43 -2.65 13.07
CA GLY A 181 -14.92 -3.44 11.95
C GLY A 181 -14.45 -2.88 10.60
N ALA A 182 -14.61 -1.57 10.41
CA ALA A 182 -14.15 -0.85 9.22
C ALA A 182 -12.63 -0.98 9.02
N MET A 183 -11.84 -0.82 10.09
CA MET A 183 -10.38 -0.98 10.03
C MET A 183 -9.97 -2.39 9.62
N ARG A 184 -10.60 -3.42 10.20
CA ARG A 184 -10.34 -4.82 9.85
C ARG A 184 -10.75 -5.14 8.40
N SER A 185 -11.89 -4.63 7.97
CA SER A 185 -12.38 -4.77 6.60
C SER A 185 -11.40 -4.12 5.60
N ASN A 186 -10.97 -2.89 5.87
CA ASN A 186 -10.00 -2.19 5.03
C ASN A 186 -8.65 -2.94 4.97
N HIS A 187 -8.15 -3.42 6.12
CA HIS A 187 -6.95 -4.25 6.15
C HIS A 187 -7.09 -5.53 5.29
N ALA A 188 -8.23 -6.21 5.38
CA ALA A 188 -8.50 -7.41 4.58
C ALA A 188 -8.59 -7.10 3.07
N LEU A 189 -9.19 -5.97 2.69
CA LEU A 189 -9.22 -5.50 1.31
C LEU A 189 -7.80 -5.21 0.78
N HIS A 190 -6.96 -4.55 1.57
CA HIS A 190 -5.56 -4.32 1.20
C HIS A 190 -4.78 -5.62 1.00
N LEU A 191 -4.99 -6.62 1.85
CA LEU A 191 -4.39 -7.94 1.71
C LEU A 191 -4.84 -8.65 0.43
N GLU A 192 -6.15 -8.63 0.14
CA GLU A 192 -6.70 -9.27 -1.05
C GLU A 192 -6.23 -8.59 -2.34
N ILE A 193 -6.17 -7.26 -2.37
CA ILE A 193 -5.64 -6.51 -3.51
C ILE A 193 -4.17 -6.85 -3.74
N SER A 194 -3.36 -6.90 -2.67
CA SER A 194 -1.95 -7.28 -2.78
C SER A 194 -1.79 -8.70 -3.31
N ARG A 195 -2.57 -9.66 -2.79
CA ARG A 195 -2.53 -11.06 -3.21
C ARG A 195 -2.89 -11.22 -4.69
N ARG A 196 -3.95 -10.54 -5.15
CA ARG A 196 -4.34 -10.57 -6.58
C ARG A 196 -3.29 -9.94 -7.48
N GLY A 197 -2.62 -8.87 -7.01
CA GLY A 197 -1.49 -8.28 -7.71
C GLY A 197 -0.34 -9.28 -7.88
N ASP A 198 0.05 -9.94 -6.78
CA ASP A 198 1.12 -10.95 -6.80
C ASP A 198 0.78 -12.14 -7.72
N GLU A 199 -0.48 -12.58 -7.74
CA GLU A 199 -0.97 -13.65 -8.63
C GLU A 199 -0.94 -13.24 -10.10
N ALA A 200 -1.38 -12.02 -10.41
CA ALA A 200 -1.33 -11.48 -11.77
C ALA A 200 0.11 -11.35 -12.28
N ASP A 201 1.01 -10.81 -11.44
CA ASP A 201 2.42 -10.68 -11.78
C ASP A 201 3.11 -12.05 -11.96
N ALA A 202 2.75 -13.04 -11.15
CA ALA A 202 3.25 -14.40 -11.31
C ALA A 202 2.76 -15.04 -12.62
N GLY A 203 1.49 -14.83 -12.98
CA GLY A 203 0.94 -15.28 -14.26
C GLY A 203 1.63 -14.66 -15.47
N ASN A 204 1.87 -13.35 -15.41
CA ASN A 204 2.61 -12.64 -16.47
C ASN A 204 4.02 -13.18 -16.62
N ARG A 205 4.79 -13.31 -15.52
CA ARG A 205 6.14 -13.89 -15.56
C ARG A 205 6.16 -15.32 -16.11
N ALA A 206 5.19 -16.15 -15.75
CA ALA A 206 5.12 -17.51 -16.27
C ALA A 206 4.84 -17.53 -17.78
N LYS A 207 4.01 -16.61 -18.28
CA LYS A 207 3.71 -16.45 -19.70
C LYS A 207 4.94 -16.00 -20.49
N GLY A 208 5.68 -14.99 -20.02
CA GLY A 208 6.90 -14.55 -20.72
C GLY A 208 8.00 -15.60 -20.69
N LEU A 209 8.20 -16.30 -19.57
CA LEU A 209 9.12 -17.44 -19.50
C LEU A 209 8.74 -18.55 -20.49
N PHE A 210 7.45 -18.90 -20.58
CA PHE A 210 6.97 -19.90 -21.53
C PHE A 210 7.23 -19.48 -22.99
N LEU A 211 6.89 -18.24 -23.35
CA LEU A 211 7.08 -17.73 -24.71
C LEU A 211 8.56 -17.65 -25.08
N ALA A 212 9.42 -17.17 -24.18
CA ALA A 212 10.86 -17.15 -24.36
C ALA A 212 11.44 -18.56 -24.59
N GLN A 213 11.01 -19.53 -23.78
CA GLN A 213 11.44 -20.92 -23.94
C GLN A 213 10.96 -21.52 -25.27
N MET A 214 9.68 -21.36 -25.61
CA MET A 214 9.13 -21.88 -26.86
C MET A 214 9.84 -21.27 -28.08
N SER A 215 10.17 -19.97 -28.05
CA SER A 215 10.89 -19.35 -29.16
C SER A 215 12.30 -19.92 -29.34
N HIS A 216 13.05 -20.15 -28.27
CA HIS A 216 14.35 -20.81 -28.35
C HIS A 216 14.26 -22.23 -28.96
N GLU A 217 13.24 -22.99 -28.58
CA GLU A 217 13.01 -24.34 -29.11
C GLU A 217 12.52 -24.34 -30.56
N LEU A 218 11.79 -23.30 -31.00
CA LEU A 218 11.32 -23.17 -32.39
C LEU A 218 12.38 -22.58 -33.34
N ARG A 219 13.28 -21.73 -32.85
CA ARG A 219 14.35 -21.13 -33.66
C ARG A 219 15.32 -22.19 -34.20
N THR A 220 15.61 -23.22 -33.41
CA THR A 220 16.53 -24.31 -33.81
C THR A 220 16.04 -25.09 -35.04
N PRO A 221 14.83 -25.68 -35.07
CA PRO A 221 14.31 -26.35 -36.26
C PRO A 221 14.05 -25.38 -37.41
N LEU A 222 13.65 -24.13 -37.15
CA LEU A 222 13.42 -23.14 -38.19
C LEU A 222 14.71 -22.75 -38.92
N ASN A 223 15.80 -22.56 -38.18
CA ASN A 223 17.13 -22.31 -38.76
C ASN A 223 17.64 -23.51 -39.54
N ALA A 224 17.33 -24.74 -39.10
CA ALA A 224 17.67 -25.95 -39.86
C ALA A 224 16.90 -26.01 -41.20
N ILE A 225 15.59 -25.70 -41.19
CA ILE A 225 14.77 -25.63 -42.41
C ILE A 225 15.29 -24.55 -43.37
N LEU A 226 15.63 -23.36 -42.85
CA LEU A 226 16.23 -22.29 -43.63
C LEU A 226 17.56 -22.72 -44.26
N GLY A 227 18.47 -23.28 -43.47
CA GLY A 227 19.78 -23.72 -43.95
C GLY A 227 19.68 -24.82 -45.01
N MET A 228 18.79 -25.81 -44.81
CA MET A 228 18.56 -26.86 -45.81
C MET A 228 17.92 -26.31 -47.09
N GLY A 229 16.94 -25.42 -46.97
CA GLY A 229 16.29 -24.79 -48.12
C GLY A 229 17.23 -23.90 -48.93
N GLU A 230 18.09 -23.12 -48.26
CA GLU A 230 19.10 -22.28 -48.90
C GLU A 230 20.20 -23.10 -49.59
N ALA A 231 20.61 -24.22 -48.99
CA ALA A 231 21.57 -25.14 -49.60
C ALA A 231 21.01 -25.78 -50.89
N GLU A 232 19.78 -26.29 -50.84
CA GLU A 232 19.11 -26.89 -52.01
C GLU A 232 18.88 -25.86 -53.12
N LEU A 233 18.52 -24.62 -52.75
CA LEU A 233 18.35 -23.52 -53.69
C LEU A 233 19.66 -23.15 -54.40
N ALA A 234 20.80 -23.32 -53.72
CA ALA A 234 22.13 -23.06 -54.28
C ALA A 234 22.63 -24.20 -55.19
N SER A 235 22.14 -25.44 -55.02
CA SER A 235 22.60 -26.61 -55.77
C SER A 235 21.67 -27.08 -56.90
N THR A 236 20.41 -26.65 -56.91
CA THR A 236 19.42 -27.13 -57.89
C THR A 236 19.38 -26.31 -59.19
N ASP A 237 19.43 -27.01 -60.33
CA ASP A 237 19.22 -26.43 -61.67
C ASP A 237 17.79 -26.65 -62.19
N ASP A 238 16.95 -27.41 -61.46
CA ASP A 238 15.56 -27.64 -61.82
C ASP A 238 14.68 -26.42 -61.48
N PRO A 239 14.06 -25.76 -62.47
CA PRO A 239 13.24 -24.57 -62.23
C PRO A 239 12.07 -24.81 -61.27
N GLY A 240 11.46 -26.00 -61.29
CA GLY A 240 10.33 -26.34 -60.43
C GLY A 240 10.74 -26.50 -58.95
N THR A 241 11.88 -27.13 -58.70
CA THR A 241 12.47 -27.26 -57.35
C THR A 241 12.90 -25.90 -56.81
N LYS A 242 13.47 -25.04 -57.67
CA LYS A 242 13.89 -23.69 -57.30
C LYS A 242 12.73 -22.82 -56.80
N ASP A 243 11.61 -22.80 -57.52
CA ASP A 243 10.40 -22.06 -57.14
C ASP A 243 9.80 -22.55 -55.80
N ARG A 244 9.76 -23.87 -55.59
CA ARG A 244 9.32 -24.48 -54.32
C ARG A 244 10.24 -24.12 -53.16
N MET A 245 11.56 -24.19 -53.35
CA MET A 245 12.53 -23.85 -52.30
C MET A 245 12.50 -22.35 -51.97
N GLN A 246 12.31 -21.46 -52.95
CA GLN A 246 12.12 -20.02 -52.70
C GLN A 246 10.89 -19.77 -51.81
N THR A 247 9.77 -20.43 -52.12
CA THR A 247 8.55 -20.33 -51.32
C THR A 247 8.77 -20.85 -49.89
N LEU A 248 9.46 -21.98 -49.72
CA LEU A 248 9.76 -22.56 -48.41
C LEU A 248 10.65 -21.62 -47.58
N VAL A 249 11.75 -21.12 -48.16
CA VAL A 249 12.67 -20.21 -47.48
C VAL A 249 11.99 -18.88 -47.11
N ALA A 250 11.22 -18.29 -48.03
CA ALA A 250 10.45 -17.08 -47.74
C ALA A 250 9.45 -17.28 -46.59
N SER A 251 8.74 -18.42 -46.59
CA SER A 251 7.79 -18.76 -45.53
C SER A 251 8.47 -18.96 -44.18
N ALA A 252 9.61 -19.65 -44.16
CA ALA A 252 10.38 -19.88 -42.94
C ALA A 252 10.96 -18.57 -42.37
N ARG A 253 11.42 -17.64 -43.22
CA ARG A 253 11.85 -16.30 -42.79
C ARG A 253 10.67 -15.49 -42.23
N GLY A 254 9.51 -15.56 -42.87
CA GLY A 254 8.29 -14.91 -42.38
C GLY A 254 7.87 -15.43 -41.00
N LEU A 255 7.93 -16.74 -40.79
CA LEU A 255 7.63 -17.35 -39.48
C LEU A 255 8.62 -16.93 -38.40
N ALA A 256 9.92 -16.79 -38.75
CA ALA A 256 10.94 -16.32 -37.82
C ALA A 256 10.64 -14.90 -37.33
N LEU A 257 10.30 -14.00 -38.27
CA LEU A 257 9.92 -12.62 -37.96
C LEU A 257 8.67 -12.57 -37.08
N MET A 258 7.62 -13.33 -37.40
CA MET A 258 6.42 -13.38 -36.56
C MET A 258 6.70 -13.90 -35.14
N LEU A 259 7.63 -14.85 -35.00
CA LEU A 259 8.03 -15.38 -33.70
C LEU A 259 8.78 -14.32 -32.88
N ASP A 260 9.68 -13.56 -33.51
CA ASP A 260 10.40 -12.46 -32.87
C ASP A 260 9.44 -11.31 -32.48
N ASP A 261 8.46 -10.96 -33.33
CA ASP A 261 7.44 -9.95 -33.03
C ASP A 261 6.56 -10.33 -31.82
N ILE A 262 6.12 -11.59 -31.73
CA ILE A 262 5.35 -12.11 -30.59
C ILE A 262 6.18 -12.05 -29.30
N LEU A 263 7.48 -12.36 -29.39
CA LEU A 263 8.39 -12.24 -28.26
C LEU A 263 8.55 -10.81 -27.79
N GLU A 264 8.82 -9.87 -28.71
CA GLU A 264 8.96 -8.46 -28.37
C GLU A 264 7.71 -7.93 -27.67
N MET A 265 6.52 -8.24 -28.20
CA MET A 265 5.24 -7.88 -27.57
C MET A 265 5.11 -8.47 -26.16
N SER A 266 5.50 -9.74 -25.96
CA SER A 266 5.45 -10.38 -24.65
C SER A 266 6.48 -9.86 -23.64
N GLY A 267 7.64 -9.39 -24.11
CA GLY A 267 8.67 -8.78 -23.26
C GLY A 267 8.37 -7.33 -22.88
N LEU A 268 7.59 -6.61 -23.69
CA LEU A 268 7.12 -5.26 -23.39
C LEU A 268 6.20 -5.22 -22.17
N ASP A 269 5.33 -6.23 -22.00
CA ASP A 269 4.45 -6.38 -20.84
C ASP A 269 5.22 -6.64 -19.53
N GLU A 270 6.44 -7.19 -19.61
CA GLU A 270 7.25 -7.56 -18.44
C GLU A 270 8.24 -6.48 -17.99
N THR A 271 8.67 -5.57 -18.87
CA THR A 271 9.82 -4.69 -18.57
C THR A 271 9.54 -3.20 -18.57
N GLY A 272 8.38 -2.71 -19.04
CA GLY A 272 8.03 -1.28 -18.95
C GLY A 272 9.14 -0.33 -19.45
N LEU A 273 9.94 -0.74 -20.44
CA LEU A 273 11.06 0.05 -20.96
C LEU A 273 10.56 1.13 -21.95
N PRO A 274 11.23 2.29 -22.00
CA PRO A 274 10.73 3.49 -22.63
C PRO A 274 10.76 3.36 -24.15
N ILE A 275 9.66 3.79 -24.75
CA ILE A 275 9.46 3.93 -26.19
C ILE A 275 10.65 4.72 -26.76
N ARG A 276 11.52 4.07 -27.52
CA ARG A 276 12.55 4.76 -28.29
C ARG A 276 11.88 5.40 -29.50
N PRO A 277 11.91 6.74 -29.65
CA PRO A 277 11.36 7.37 -30.82
C PRO A 277 12.19 6.97 -32.04
N VAL A 278 11.50 6.57 -33.11
CA VAL A 278 12.12 6.40 -34.43
C VAL A 278 12.50 7.79 -34.91
N THR A 279 13.80 8.12 -34.89
CA THR A 279 14.33 9.26 -35.64
C THR A 279 14.28 8.91 -37.12
N SER A 280 13.27 9.43 -37.82
CA SER A 280 13.23 9.50 -39.27
C SER A 280 14.34 10.46 -39.74
N ALA A 281 15.28 9.93 -40.53
CA ALA A 281 16.18 10.72 -41.36
C ALA A 281 15.53 10.98 -42.73
#